data_AF-A0A2I0KQ34-F1
#
_entry.id   AF-A0A2I0KQ34-F1
#
_cell.length_a   1.000
_cell.length_b   1.000
_cell.length_c   1.000
_cell.angle_alpha   90.00
_cell.angle_beta   90.00
_cell.angle_gamma   90.00
#
_symmetry.space_group_name_H-M   'P 1'
#
loop_
_entity.id
_entity.type
_entity.pdbx_description
1 polymer ?
#
loop_
_entity_poly.entity_id
_entity_poly.type
_entity_poly.pdbx_seq_one_letter_code
_entity_poly.pdbx_strand_id
1 'polypeptide(L)'
;MKRISMVMCRPATNRPLVDTYGGHLNMDLVMMNPRRQKEKIVVILGATGTGKSRLSIDIASRFPAEIVNSDKMQVYKGLDVVTNKITEDEQCGIPHHLLGTVPPDEDFTRADFCYEASLAIGSIGARSQLPVVVGGSNSYVEALVTNHEYYNYHFRSPMYDCCFLWVDVEMPVLHKYVCDRVDRMVQQGLVDEVREMFDPEADYSKGIRRAIGVPELDRYFRTKKFLNRQARARVLKEAIEEIKKNTCKLASRQREKIHRLWNLKGWSLHRLNATKVFHRRGEEADRVWDELVAGPGAAIVTEFLYKNAALVDSGGFTCDPLLGIRFPHAIETTITASTVAR
;
A
#
# COMPACT_ATOMS: atom_id res chain seq x y z
N MET A 1 -23.03 -10.85 64.03
CA MET A 1 -22.76 -12.02 63.19
C MET A 1 -21.97 -11.59 61.95
N LYS A 2 -20.82 -12.25 61.73
CA LYS A 2 -19.95 -12.29 60.54
C LYS A 2 -19.36 -10.98 59.97
N ARG A 3 -18.07 -10.84 60.29
CA ARG A 3 -16.98 -9.99 59.75
C ARG A 3 -16.98 -9.88 58.22
N ILE A 4 -16.69 -8.69 57.70
CA ILE A 4 -15.72 -8.48 56.59
C ILE A 4 -14.87 -7.26 56.94
N SER A 5 -13.55 -7.44 56.83
CA SER A 5 -12.45 -6.57 57.25
C SER A 5 -12.27 -5.36 56.31
N MET A 6 -12.12 -4.17 56.89
CA MET A 6 -11.52 -3.00 56.21
C MET A 6 -10.00 -3.16 56.20
N VAL A 7 -9.35 -2.92 55.06
CA VAL A 7 -8.01 -2.30 55.01
C VAL A 7 -7.92 -1.45 53.72
N MET A 8 -7.77 -0.15 53.90
CA MET A 8 -7.28 0.76 52.86
C MET A 8 -5.78 0.51 52.65
N CYS A 9 -5.35 0.31 51.40
CA CYS A 9 -3.94 0.29 51.03
C CYS A 9 -3.56 1.57 50.26
N ARG A 10 -2.47 2.17 50.74
CA ARG A 10 -1.73 3.33 50.19
C ARG A 10 -1.13 3.03 48.80
N PRO A 11 -0.74 4.05 48.01
CA PRO A 11 -0.22 3.86 46.66
C PRO A 11 1.18 3.26 46.69
N ALA A 12 1.36 2.10 46.05
CA ALA A 12 2.67 1.54 45.77
C ALA A 12 3.15 2.06 44.41
N THR A 13 4.10 2.99 44.43
CA THR A 13 4.99 3.28 43.31
C THR A 13 5.79 2.02 42.99
N ASN A 14 5.43 1.30 41.93
CA ASN A 14 6.28 0.27 41.35
C ASN A 14 6.70 0.72 39.95
N ARG A 15 7.97 1.14 39.87
CA ARG A 15 8.75 1.18 38.63
C ARG A 15 8.82 -0.24 38.06
N PRO A 16 8.65 -0.47 36.76
CA PRO A 16 9.12 -1.71 36.17
C PRO A 16 10.66 -1.66 36.14
N LEU A 17 11.27 -2.62 36.82
CA LEU A 17 12.67 -2.97 36.68
C LEU A 17 12.93 -3.31 35.21
N VAL A 18 13.79 -2.50 34.56
CA VAL A 18 14.41 -2.84 33.28
C VAL A 18 15.41 -3.93 33.58
N ASP A 19 14.99 -5.18 33.44
CA ASP A 19 15.91 -6.31 33.41
C ASP A 19 16.44 -6.45 31.98
N THR A 20 17.60 -5.83 31.78
CA THR A 20 18.46 -5.99 30.62
C THR A 20 18.95 -7.42 30.53
N TYR A 21 18.25 -8.26 29.78
CA TYR A 21 18.86 -9.41 29.11
C TYR A 21 18.88 -9.15 27.62
N GLY A 22 20.05 -8.71 27.17
CA GLY A 22 20.39 -8.52 25.78
C GLY A 22 20.30 -9.84 25.02
N GLY A 23 19.23 -9.99 24.25
CA GLY A 23 19.21 -10.81 23.06
C GLY A 23 19.27 -9.87 21.86
N HIS A 24 20.46 -9.36 21.54
CA HIS A 24 20.71 -8.96 20.15
C HIS A 24 20.46 -10.20 19.31
N LEU A 25 19.28 -10.27 18.68
CA LEU A 25 19.08 -11.15 17.53
C LEU A 25 20.09 -10.66 16.50
N ASN A 26 21.22 -11.35 16.48
CA ASN A 26 22.32 -11.11 15.57
C ASN A 26 21.78 -11.35 14.17
N MET A 27 21.42 -10.27 13.48
CA MET A 27 20.94 -10.30 12.10
C MET A 27 22.00 -10.98 11.19
N ASP A 28 23.28 -10.89 11.58
CA ASP A 28 24.41 -11.57 10.97
C ASP A 28 24.32 -13.10 11.02
N LEU A 29 23.72 -13.69 12.07
CA LEU A 29 23.62 -15.15 12.21
C LEU A 29 22.45 -15.73 11.39
N VAL A 30 21.46 -14.90 11.05
CA VAL A 30 20.35 -15.26 10.15
C VAL A 30 20.81 -15.33 8.69
N MET A 31 21.93 -14.66 8.37
CA MET A 31 22.45 -14.44 7.01
C MET A 31 23.42 -15.53 6.50
N MET A 32 23.80 -16.51 7.33
CA MET A 32 24.78 -17.56 6.96
C MET A 32 24.19 -18.89 6.50
N ASN A 33 22.93 -18.93 6.06
CA ASN A 33 22.33 -20.17 5.56
C ASN A 33 21.94 -20.08 4.08
N PRO A 34 22.78 -20.57 3.13
CA PRO A 34 22.56 -20.46 1.69
C PRO A 34 21.38 -21.31 1.17
N ARG A 35 20.58 -21.91 2.07
CA ARG A 35 19.41 -22.74 1.77
C ARG A 35 18.08 -22.20 2.33
N ARG A 36 18.01 -20.95 2.80
CA ARG A 36 16.71 -20.34 3.14
C ARG A 36 15.98 -19.94 1.86
N GLN A 37 14.80 -20.50 1.65
CA GLN A 37 13.89 -20.04 0.62
C GLN A 37 13.61 -18.55 0.85
N LYS A 38 13.80 -17.73 -0.18
CA LYS A 38 13.60 -16.28 -0.08
C LYS A 38 12.15 -16.01 0.30
N GLU A 39 11.97 -15.04 1.18
CA GLU A 39 10.63 -14.60 1.58
C GLU A 39 9.90 -14.03 0.36
N LYS A 40 8.66 -14.48 0.16
CA LYS A 40 7.83 -14.07 -0.97
C LYS A 40 7.09 -12.80 -0.62
N ILE A 41 7.17 -11.79 -1.48
CA ILE A 41 6.42 -10.55 -1.35
C ILE A 41 5.67 -10.23 -2.65
N VAL A 42 4.50 -9.62 -2.51
CA VAL A 42 3.77 -9.01 -3.63
C VAL A 42 4.00 -7.51 -3.61
N VAL A 43 4.28 -6.92 -4.76
CA VAL A 43 4.51 -5.49 -4.91
C VAL A 43 3.51 -4.92 -5.91
N ILE A 44 2.67 -3.98 -5.48
CA ILE A 44 1.70 -3.30 -6.34
C ILE A 44 2.22 -1.90 -6.71
N LEU A 45 2.51 -1.74 -8.00
CA LEU A 45 2.97 -0.50 -8.62
C LEU A 45 1.87 0.15 -9.45
N GLY A 46 2.05 1.44 -9.73
CA GLY A 46 1.11 2.24 -10.51
C GLY A 46 1.18 3.73 -10.17
N ALA A 47 0.77 4.57 -11.11
CA ALA A 47 0.68 6.01 -10.87
C ALA A 47 -0.37 6.35 -9.79
N THR A 48 -0.30 7.55 -9.22
CA THR A 48 -1.34 8.04 -8.29
C THR A 48 -2.71 7.99 -8.96
N GLY A 49 -3.72 7.52 -8.24
CA GLY A 49 -5.10 7.42 -8.74
C GLY A 49 -5.40 6.19 -9.60
N THR A 50 -4.46 5.26 -9.84
CA THR A 50 -4.75 4.07 -10.66
C THR A 50 -5.52 2.96 -9.94
N GLY A 51 -5.74 3.07 -8.62
CA GLY A 51 -6.47 2.05 -7.83
C GLY A 51 -5.59 1.03 -7.09
N LYS A 52 -4.30 1.32 -6.86
CA LYS A 52 -3.38 0.42 -6.14
C LYS A 52 -3.91 -0.04 -4.77
N SER A 53 -4.42 0.90 -3.96
CA SER A 53 -4.93 0.58 -2.62
C SER A 53 -6.16 -0.33 -2.71
N ARG A 54 -7.06 -0.09 -3.68
CA ARG A 54 -8.20 -0.98 -3.96
C ARG A 54 -7.72 -2.40 -4.25
N LEU A 55 -6.75 -2.56 -5.17
CA LEU A 55 -6.20 -3.87 -5.50
C LEU A 55 -5.54 -4.55 -4.29
N SER A 56 -4.86 -3.80 -3.42
CA SER A 56 -4.23 -4.39 -2.24
C SER A 56 -5.24 -4.94 -1.24
N ILE A 57 -6.39 -4.27 -1.09
CA ILE A 57 -7.51 -4.76 -0.28
C ILE A 57 -8.14 -6.00 -0.92
N ASP A 58 -8.33 -6.01 -2.25
CA ASP A 58 -8.86 -7.17 -2.97
C ASP A 58 -7.95 -8.40 -2.80
N ILE A 59 -6.62 -8.21 -2.83
CA ILE A 59 -5.65 -9.29 -2.56
C ILE A 59 -5.71 -9.74 -1.11
N ALA A 60 -5.67 -8.82 -0.15
CA ALA A 60 -5.70 -9.17 1.27
C ALA A 60 -7.05 -9.77 1.74
N SER A 61 -8.12 -9.59 0.95
CA SER A 61 -9.39 -10.28 1.16
C SER A 61 -9.38 -11.73 0.65
N ARG A 62 -8.46 -12.08 -0.25
CA ARG A 62 -8.36 -13.41 -0.89
C ARG A 62 -7.20 -14.25 -0.35
N PHE A 63 -6.19 -13.59 0.20
CA PHE A 63 -5.01 -14.20 0.78
C PHE A 63 -4.80 -13.68 2.20
N PRO A 64 -4.31 -14.50 3.15
CA PRO A 64 -3.96 -14.02 4.48
C PRO A 64 -2.76 -13.08 4.36
N ALA A 65 -3.02 -11.77 4.25
CA ALA A 65 -2.03 -10.78 3.87
C ALA A 65 -2.15 -9.51 4.70
N GLU A 66 -1.03 -8.80 4.79
CA GLU A 66 -0.97 -7.48 5.41
C GLU A 66 -0.27 -6.49 4.47
N ILE A 67 -0.63 -5.21 4.57
CA ILE A 67 -0.20 -4.19 3.61
C ILE A 67 0.95 -3.37 4.19
N VAL A 68 2.00 -3.17 3.41
CA VAL A 68 3.13 -2.28 3.74
C VAL A 68 3.08 -1.08 2.80
N ASN A 69 2.78 0.11 3.33
CA ASN A 69 2.75 1.33 2.53
C ASN A 69 4.16 1.71 2.05
N SER A 70 4.28 2.00 0.76
CA SER A 70 5.49 2.49 0.12
C SER A 70 5.26 3.84 -0.58
N ASP A 71 4.28 4.63 -0.16
CA ASP A 71 4.14 6.03 -0.54
C ASP A 71 4.78 6.94 0.50
N LYS A 72 5.84 7.66 0.09
CA LYS A 72 6.64 8.55 0.94
C LYS A 72 5.87 9.67 1.63
N MET A 73 4.71 10.08 1.12
CA MET A 73 3.91 11.13 1.77
C MET A 73 2.90 10.52 2.74
N GLN A 74 2.47 9.28 2.50
CA GLN A 74 1.50 8.59 3.36
C GLN A 74 2.13 7.98 4.61
N VAL A 75 3.47 7.91 4.71
CA VAL A 75 4.15 7.47 5.95
C VAL A 75 3.92 8.42 7.12
N TYR A 76 3.65 9.69 6.84
CA TYR A 76 3.52 10.73 7.86
C TYR A 76 2.11 10.83 8.46
N LYS A 77 2.04 11.17 9.74
CA LYS A 77 0.80 11.47 10.48
C LYS A 77 0.14 12.74 9.96
N GLY A 78 -1.19 12.73 9.88
CA GLY A 78 -1.99 13.86 9.42
C GLY A 78 -1.89 14.08 7.90
N LEU A 79 -2.55 15.13 7.42
CA LEU A 79 -2.74 15.39 5.99
C LEU A 79 -3.36 14.19 5.24
N ASP A 80 -4.30 13.47 5.84
CA ASP A 80 -4.88 12.24 5.30
C ASP A 80 -5.63 12.50 3.98
N VAL A 81 -6.35 13.62 3.88
CA VAL A 81 -7.04 14.00 2.63
C VAL A 81 -6.02 14.41 1.57
N VAL A 82 -5.11 15.33 1.89
CA VAL A 82 -4.07 15.84 0.96
C VAL A 82 -3.18 14.70 0.44
N THR A 83 -2.78 13.78 1.32
CA THR A 83 -1.92 12.64 0.97
C THR A 83 -2.70 11.44 0.43
N ASN A 84 -4.05 11.55 0.35
CA ASN A 84 -4.95 10.54 -0.18
C ASN A 84 -4.72 9.17 0.50
N LYS A 85 -4.63 9.17 1.84
CA LYS A 85 -4.54 7.90 2.60
C LYS A 85 -5.86 7.14 2.44
N ILE A 86 -5.75 5.82 2.42
CA ILE A 86 -6.92 4.95 2.48
C ILE A 86 -7.57 5.10 3.86
N THR A 87 -8.88 5.33 3.89
CA THR A 87 -9.63 5.51 5.15
C THR A 87 -9.75 4.20 5.92
N GLU A 88 -9.96 4.26 7.24
CA GLU A 88 -10.12 3.07 8.08
C GLU A 88 -11.25 2.14 7.57
N ASP A 89 -12.36 2.71 7.10
CA ASP A 89 -13.47 1.98 6.51
C ASP A 89 -13.05 1.24 5.22
N GLU A 90 -12.30 1.92 4.33
CA GLU A 90 -11.80 1.32 3.09
C GLU A 90 -10.69 0.28 3.34
N GLN A 91 -10.02 0.32 4.49
CA GLN A 91 -9.04 -0.70 4.88
C GLN A 91 -9.69 -2.05 5.22
N CYS A 92 -11.01 -2.09 5.46
CA CYS A 92 -11.75 -3.33 5.75
C CYS A 92 -11.14 -4.17 6.89
N GLY A 93 -10.51 -3.52 7.88
CA GLY A 93 -9.83 -4.19 8.99
C GLY A 93 -8.51 -4.88 8.64
N ILE A 94 -8.01 -4.74 7.41
CA ILE A 94 -6.72 -5.29 7.00
C ILE A 94 -5.59 -4.47 7.63
N PRO A 95 -4.60 -5.11 8.30
CA PRO A 95 -3.48 -4.39 8.89
C PRO A 95 -2.65 -3.64 7.86
N HIS A 96 -2.36 -2.37 8.16
CA HIS A 96 -1.49 -1.50 7.37
C HIS A 96 -0.25 -1.09 8.18
N HIS A 97 0.93 -1.27 7.58
CA HIS A 97 2.22 -0.85 8.11
C HIS A 97 2.70 0.39 7.37
N LEU A 98 3.48 1.23 8.06
CA LEU A 98 4.09 2.46 7.51
C LEU A 98 3.08 3.44 6.91
N LEU A 99 1.84 3.45 7.41
CA LEU A 99 0.79 4.38 7.03
C LEU A 99 0.49 5.29 8.23
N GLY A 100 0.81 6.59 8.12
CA GLY A 100 0.57 7.53 9.22
C GLY A 100 1.37 7.25 10.50
N THR A 101 2.60 6.76 10.38
CA THR A 101 3.43 6.34 11.53
C THR A 101 4.48 7.39 11.90
N VAL A 102 4.99 8.14 10.92
CA VAL A 102 6.09 9.09 11.08
C VAL A 102 5.56 10.48 11.49
N PRO A 103 6.19 11.19 12.45
CA PRO A 103 5.84 12.56 12.78
C PRO A 103 5.98 13.55 11.59
N PRO A 104 5.11 14.57 11.48
CA PRO A 104 5.05 15.47 10.30
C PRO A 104 6.35 16.18 9.91
N ASP A 105 7.15 16.58 10.90
CA ASP A 105 8.35 17.42 10.71
C ASP A 105 9.66 16.59 10.67
N GLU A 106 9.57 15.27 10.79
CA GLU A 106 10.72 14.37 10.63
C GLU A 106 11.01 14.09 9.17
N ASP A 107 12.27 13.81 8.85
CA ASP A 107 12.65 13.33 7.52
C ASP A 107 12.62 11.80 7.50
N PHE A 108 11.91 11.23 6.52
CA PHE A 108 11.88 9.79 6.27
C PHE A 108 12.63 9.43 4.98
N THR A 109 13.82 8.88 5.12
CA THR A 109 14.71 8.59 3.99
C THR A 109 14.40 7.25 3.33
N ARG A 110 15.10 6.97 2.22
CA ARG A 110 15.03 5.64 1.56
C ARG A 110 15.59 4.54 2.47
N ALA A 111 16.62 4.85 3.26
CA ALA A 111 17.24 3.90 4.18
C ALA A 111 16.28 3.55 5.32
N ASP A 112 15.62 4.56 5.89
CA ASP A 112 14.60 4.36 6.94
C ASP A 112 13.46 3.51 6.41
N PHE A 113 12.97 3.80 5.20
CA PHE A 113 11.97 2.95 4.54
C PHE A 113 12.43 1.50 4.41
N CYS A 114 13.64 1.25 3.91
CA CYS A 114 14.14 -0.11 3.75
C CYS A 114 14.21 -0.85 5.09
N TYR A 115 14.73 -0.20 6.13
CA TYR A 115 14.81 -0.77 7.47
C TYR A 115 13.43 -1.12 8.03
N GLU A 116 12.53 -0.15 8.09
CA GLU A 116 11.19 -0.31 8.65
C GLU A 116 10.32 -1.28 7.84
N ALA A 117 10.40 -1.22 6.50
CA ALA A 117 9.67 -2.15 5.64
C ALA A 117 10.20 -3.58 5.78
N SER A 118 11.51 -3.78 5.92
CA SER A 118 12.09 -5.11 6.16
C SER A 118 11.65 -5.69 7.50
N LEU A 119 11.53 -4.88 8.55
CA LEU A 119 10.98 -5.31 9.84
C LEU A 119 9.51 -5.72 9.72
N ALA A 120 8.69 -4.90 9.05
CA ALA A 120 7.28 -5.19 8.82
C ALA A 120 7.12 -6.49 8.00
N ILE A 121 7.85 -6.63 6.89
CA ILE A 121 7.84 -7.83 6.05
C ILE A 121 8.18 -9.08 6.86
N GLY A 122 9.30 -9.08 7.58
CA GLY A 122 9.71 -10.25 8.38
C GLY A 122 8.73 -10.58 9.51
N SER A 123 8.09 -9.57 10.10
CA SER A 123 7.03 -9.75 11.11
C SER A 123 5.78 -10.41 10.52
N ILE A 124 5.35 -9.97 9.33
CA ILE A 124 4.22 -10.55 8.58
C ILE A 124 4.53 -12.00 8.19
N GLY A 125 5.72 -12.26 7.65
CA GLY A 125 6.14 -13.61 7.28
C GLY A 125 6.24 -14.56 8.46
N ALA A 126 6.69 -14.08 9.64
CA ALA A 126 6.69 -14.87 10.87
C ALA A 126 5.28 -15.30 11.32
N ARG A 127 4.24 -14.56 10.94
CA ARG A 127 2.82 -14.94 11.12
C ARG A 127 2.26 -15.80 9.99
N SER A 128 3.11 -16.25 9.06
CA SER A 128 2.71 -17.00 7.85
C SER A 128 1.72 -16.24 6.96
N GLN A 129 1.78 -14.91 6.97
CA GLN A 129 0.97 -14.04 6.12
C GLN A 129 1.80 -13.49 4.96
N LEU A 130 1.12 -13.07 3.90
CA LEU A 130 1.72 -12.50 2.71
C LEU A 130 1.97 -10.99 2.88
N PRO A 131 3.22 -10.52 2.81
CA PRO A 131 3.51 -9.09 2.75
C PRO A 131 3.15 -8.53 1.37
N VAL A 132 2.28 -7.51 1.35
CA VAL A 132 1.88 -6.79 0.13
C VAL A 132 2.38 -5.35 0.21
N VAL A 133 3.42 -5.02 -0.54
CA VAL A 133 4.01 -3.68 -0.60
C VAL A 133 3.29 -2.82 -1.64
N VAL A 134 2.77 -1.65 -1.24
CA VAL A 134 1.87 -0.85 -2.08
C VAL A 134 2.21 0.63 -1.98
N GLY A 135 2.41 1.30 -3.11
CA GLY A 135 2.60 2.75 -3.08
C GLY A 135 3.09 3.36 -4.38
N GLY A 136 3.12 4.69 -4.44
CA GLY A 136 3.53 5.45 -5.62
C GLY A 136 5.02 5.82 -5.65
N SER A 137 5.78 5.56 -4.57
CA SER A 137 7.20 5.95 -4.50
C SER A 137 8.10 4.83 -5.01
N ASN A 138 8.22 4.72 -6.33
CA ASN A 138 9.04 3.69 -6.99
C ASN A 138 10.50 3.66 -6.51
N SER A 139 11.04 4.78 -6.01
CA SER A 139 12.39 4.84 -5.42
C SER A 139 12.51 4.06 -4.11
N TYR A 140 11.44 3.98 -3.31
CA TYR A 140 11.40 3.17 -2.09
C TYR A 140 11.37 1.69 -2.43
N VAL A 141 10.49 1.30 -3.36
CA VAL A 141 10.42 -0.08 -3.86
C VAL A 141 11.75 -0.50 -4.49
N GLU A 142 12.33 0.34 -5.36
CA GLU A 142 13.63 0.04 -6.01
C GLU A 142 14.74 -0.16 -4.97
N ALA A 143 14.80 0.68 -3.93
CA ALA A 143 15.78 0.53 -2.85
C ALA A 143 15.59 -0.79 -2.08
N LEU A 144 14.34 -1.10 -1.71
CA LEU A 144 13.99 -2.32 -0.96
C LEU A 144 14.33 -3.61 -1.70
N VAL A 145 14.00 -3.69 -3.00
CA VAL A 145 14.20 -4.94 -3.76
C VAL A 145 15.60 -5.10 -4.34
N THR A 146 16.34 -4.00 -4.53
CA THR A 146 17.66 -4.03 -5.19
C THR A 146 18.83 -3.94 -4.19
N ASN A 147 18.59 -3.52 -2.94
CA ASN A 147 19.55 -3.45 -1.84
C ASN A 147 20.97 -2.96 -2.23
N HIS A 148 21.05 -1.90 -3.03
CA HIS A 148 22.32 -1.44 -3.61
C HIS A 148 23.19 -0.59 -2.68
N GLU A 149 22.63 -0.05 -1.59
CA GLU A 149 23.30 0.97 -0.76
C GLU A 149 23.77 0.46 0.61
N TYR A 150 23.41 -0.75 1.05
CA TYR A 150 23.62 -1.14 2.46
C TYR A 150 24.65 -2.25 2.73
N TYR A 151 25.02 -3.06 1.74
CA TYR A 151 26.05 -4.08 1.91
C TYR A 151 27.24 -3.83 0.99
N ASN A 152 28.31 -3.30 1.60
CA ASN A 152 29.64 -3.30 1.00
C ASN A 152 29.99 -4.72 0.61
N TYR A 153 30.14 -4.94 -0.70
CA TYR A 153 30.80 -6.09 -1.32
C TYR A 153 30.29 -7.48 -0.89
N HIS A 154 29.70 -8.17 -1.87
CA HIS A 154 29.39 -9.61 -1.97
C HIS A 154 27.90 -9.97 -1.88
N PHE A 155 27.40 -10.51 -3.00
CA PHE A 155 26.06 -11.04 -3.31
C PHE A 155 25.00 -10.07 -3.88
N ARG A 156 24.95 -10.05 -5.21
CA ARG A 156 23.90 -9.44 -6.07
C ARG A 156 22.54 -10.17 -6.02
N SER A 157 22.24 -10.90 -4.95
CA SER A 157 21.02 -11.71 -4.89
C SER A 157 19.86 -10.87 -4.35
N PRO A 158 18.70 -10.81 -5.03
CA PRO A 158 17.55 -10.06 -4.51
C PRO A 158 17.13 -10.63 -3.15
N MET A 159 16.87 -9.75 -2.18
CA MET A 159 16.51 -10.13 -0.80
C MET A 159 15.22 -10.96 -0.74
N TYR A 160 14.27 -10.61 -1.61
CA TYR A 160 12.93 -11.19 -1.65
C TYR A 160 12.67 -11.88 -2.99
N ASP A 161 11.83 -12.92 -2.97
CA ASP A 161 11.18 -13.42 -4.17
C ASP A 161 9.96 -12.51 -4.43
N CYS A 162 9.97 -11.76 -5.53
CA CYS A 162 9.01 -10.66 -5.74
C CYS A 162 8.04 -10.98 -6.87
N CYS A 163 6.74 -10.80 -6.61
CA CYS A 163 5.72 -10.72 -7.65
C CYS A 163 5.31 -9.25 -7.85
N PHE A 164 5.59 -8.69 -9.03
CA PHE A 164 5.24 -7.31 -9.33
C PHE A 164 3.95 -7.21 -10.14
N LEU A 165 2.92 -6.61 -9.53
CA LEU A 165 1.68 -6.21 -10.20
C LEU A 165 1.76 -4.74 -10.55
N TRP A 166 1.37 -4.36 -11.76
CA TRP A 166 1.34 -2.96 -12.19
C TRP A 166 -0.05 -2.58 -12.67
N VAL A 167 -0.74 -1.77 -11.86
CA VAL A 167 -2.04 -1.20 -12.24
C VAL A 167 -1.81 0.04 -13.12
N ASP A 168 -2.17 -0.10 -14.39
CA ASP A 168 -1.96 0.92 -15.42
C ASP A 168 -3.28 1.49 -15.95
N VAL A 169 -3.24 2.78 -16.28
CA VAL A 169 -4.35 3.53 -16.87
C VAL A 169 -3.78 4.43 -17.96
N GLU A 170 -4.50 4.57 -19.07
CA GLU A 170 -4.15 5.50 -20.13
C GLU A 170 -4.06 6.95 -19.62
N MET A 171 -3.00 7.66 -20.00
CA MET A 171 -2.69 8.98 -19.42
C MET A 171 -3.81 10.02 -19.56
N PRO A 172 -4.51 10.17 -20.71
CA PRO A 172 -5.61 11.13 -20.81
C PRO A 172 -6.76 10.83 -19.85
N VAL A 173 -7.09 9.54 -19.69
CA VAL A 173 -8.13 9.07 -18.77
C VAL A 173 -7.71 9.32 -17.32
N LEU A 174 -6.46 8.97 -16.99
CA LEU A 174 -5.91 9.16 -15.65
C LEU A 174 -5.80 10.64 -15.27
N HIS A 175 -5.34 11.51 -16.18
CA HIS A 175 -5.25 12.95 -15.95
C HIS A 175 -6.61 13.56 -15.61
N LYS A 176 -7.66 13.21 -16.37
CA LYS A 176 -9.02 13.64 -16.06
C LYS A 176 -9.43 13.16 -14.66
N TYR A 177 -9.24 11.87 -14.37
CA TYR A 177 -9.63 11.31 -13.08
C TYR A 177 -8.92 11.96 -11.89
N VAL A 178 -7.60 12.19 -11.98
CA VAL A 178 -6.86 12.80 -10.86
C VAL A 178 -7.22 14.28 -10.67
N CYS A 179 -7.56 15.01 -11.74
CA CYS A 179 -8.12 16.36 -11.63
C CYS A 179 -9.47 16.35 -10.91
N ASP A 180 -10.40 15.49 -11.34
CA ASP A 180 -11.72 15.35 -10.70
C ASP A 180 -11.58 14.88 -9.24
N ARG A 181 -10.55 14.09 -8.93
CA ARG A 181 -10.23 13.66 -7.58
C ARG A 181 -9.77 14.82 -6.71
N VAL A 182 -8.94 15.73 -7.22
CA VAL A 182 -8.55 16.94 -6.46
C VAL A 182 -9.78 17.77 -6.12
N ASP A 183 -10.74 17.90 -7.03
CA ASP A 183 -12.00 18.60 -6.73
C ASP A 183 -12.77 17.92 -5.58
N ARG A 184 -12.83 16.58 -5.56
CA ARG A 184 -13.41 15.82 -4.44
C ARG A 184 -12.62 15.99 -3.14
N MET A 185 -11.30 16.01 -3.20
CA MET A 185 -10.44 16.23 -2.02
C MET A 185 -10.70 17.62 -1.42
N VAL A 186 -10.89 18.65 -2.25
CA VAL A 186 -11.28 20.00 -1.79
C VAL A 186 -12.63 19.97 -1.08
N GLN A 187 -13.62 19.24 -1.62
CA GLN A 187 -14.92 19.05 -0.97
C GLN A 187 -14.82 18.28 0.35
N GLN A 188 -13.82 17.40 0.49
CA GLN A 188 -13.53 16.63 1.70
C GLN A 188 -12.68 17.40 2.73
N GLY A 189 -12.37 18.69 2.49
CA GLY A 189 -11.65 19.51 3.46
C GLY A 189 -10.14 19.58 3.26
N LEU A 190 -9.60 19.25 2.07
CA LEU A 190 -8.18 19.40 1.75
C LEU A 190 -7.64 20.78 2.16
N VAL A 191 -8.38 21.85 1.86
CA VAL A 191 -7.94 23.22 2.17
C VAL A 191 -7.91 23.48 3.68
N ASP A 192 -8.84 22.87 4.42
CA ASP A 192 -8.92 22.99 5.87
C ASP A 192 -7.78 22.24 6.57
N GLU A 193 -7.45 21.06 6.05
CA GLU A 193 -6.34 20.25 6.54
C GLU A 193 -4.99 20.97 6.38
N VAL A 194 -4.72 21.55 5.21
CA VAL A 194 -3.50 22.34 5.00
C VAL A 194 -3.54 23.63 5.84
N ARG A 195 -4.71 24.24 6.03
CA ARG A 195 -4.87 25.44 6.86
C ARG A 195 -4.49 25.17 8.31
N GLU A 196 -4.80 23.99 8.86
CA GLU A 196 -4.48 23.61 10.23
C GLU A 196 -2.98 23.36 10.42
N MET A 197 -2.30 22.85 9.40
CA MET A 197 -0.84 22.65 9.41
C MET A 197 -0.04 23.91 9.04
N PHE A 198 -0.68 24.93 8.47
CA PHE A 198 0.01 26.10 7.93
C PHE A 198 0.74 26.88 9.02
N ASP A 199 2.05 27.04 8.83
CA ASP A 199 2.92 27.83 9.69
C ASP A 199 3.83 28.67 8.79
N PRO A 200 3.74 30.01 8.82
CA PRO A 200 4.53 30.87 7.94
C PRO A 200 6.04 30.75 8.13
N GLU A 201 6.50 30.28 9.31
CA GLU A 201 7.91 30.17 9.70
C GLU A 201 8.48 28.75 9.55
N ALA A 202 7.65 27.76 9.21
CA ALA A 202 8.09 26.38 9.05
C ALA A 202 8.89 26.14 7.75
N ASP A 203 9.73 25.10 7.75
CA ASP A 203 10.48 24.65 6.58
C ASP A 203 9.61 23.71 5.70
N TYR A 204 9.15 24.23 4.56
CA TYR A 204 8.33 23.47 3.60
C TYR A 204 9.15 22.55 2.67
N SER A 205 10.48 22.47 2.85
CA SER A 205 11.34 21.59 2.07
C SER A 205 11.47 20.18 2.64
N LYS A 206 10.91 19.92 3.83
CA LYS A 206 11.08 18.68 4.61
C LYS A 206 9.77 18.00 4.99
N GLY A 207 9.89 16.74 5.39
CA GLY A 207 8.77 15.96 5.95
C GLY A 207 7.51 15.93 5.07
N ILE A 208 6.36 15.99 5.74
CA ILE A 208 5.04 15.94 5.09
C ILE A 208 4.70 17.23 4.33
N ARG A 209 5.35 18.36 4.63
CA ARG A 209 5.07 19.68 4.03
C ARG A 209 5.41 19.75 2.54
N ARG A 210 6.11 18.74 2.04
CA ARG A 210 6.42 18.52 0.61
C ARG A 210 5.25 17.94 -0.19
N ALA A 211 4.17 17.53 0.47
CA ALA A 211 3.01 16.93 -0.19
C ALA A 211 2.36 17.91 -1.17
N ILE A 212 2.02 17.43 -2.38
CA ILE A 212 1.28 18.21 -3.37
C ILE A 212 -0.05 18.64 -2.73
N GLY A 213 -0.33 19.93 -2.74
CA GLY A 213 -1.41 20.54 -1.98
C GLY A 213 -0.89 21.57 -0.99
N VAL A 214 0.22 21.27 -0.32
CA VAL A 214 0.75 22.12 0.74
C VAL A 214 1.49 23.34 0.16
N PRO A 215 2.52 23.19 -0.70
CA PRO A 215 3.20 24.35 -1.29
C PRO A 215 2.29 25.22 -2.15
N GLU A 216 1.37 24.60 -2.89
CA GLU A 216 0.45 25.31 -3.79
C GLU A 216 -0.50 26.25 -3.03
N LEU A 217 -0.88 25.90 -1.80
CA LEU A 217 -1.76 26.73 -0.96
C LEU A 217 -1.02 27.77 -0.11
N ASP A 218 0.32 27.77 -0.07
CA ASP A 218 1.11 28.72 0.74
C ASP A 218 0.76 30.17 0.40
N ARG A 219 0.79 30.53 -0.90
CA ARG A 219 0.44 31.88 -1.38
C ARG A 219 -0.97 32.29 -0.94
N TYR A 220 -1.92 31.36 -1.02
CA TYR A 220 -3.30 31.61 -0.59
C TYR A 220 -3.35 31.94 0.91
N PHE A 221 -2.70 31.15 1.75
CA PHE A 221 -2.72 31.37 3.20
C PHE A 221 -1.98 32.63 3.67
N ARG A 222 -0.86 32.99 3.02
CA ARG A 222 -0.12 34.21 3.34
C ARG A 222 -0.89 35.48 2.94
N THR A 223 -1.59 35.45 1.81
CA THR A 223 -2.24 36.65 1.25
C THR A 223 -3.70 36.80 1.64
N LYS A 224 -4.41 35.73 2.02
CA LYS A 224 -5.88 35.76 2.23
C LYS A 224 -6.36 36.87 3.15
N LYS A 225 -5.60 37.21 4.21
CA LYS A 225 -5.99 38.25 5.19
C LYS A 225 -6.12 39.64 4.55
N PHE A 226 -5.34 39.93 3.51
CA PHE A 226 -5.28 41.24 2.85
C PHE A 226 -6.19 41.36 1.62
N LEU A 227 -6.81 40.26 1.19
CA LEU A 227 -7.61 40.20 -0.02
C LEU A 227 -9.10 40.35 0.28
N ASN A 228 -9.85 40.98 -0.63
CA ASN A 228 -11.31 40.96 -0.62
C ASN A 228 -11.85 39.58 -1.04
N ARG A 229 -13.16 39.34 -0.84
CA ARG A 229 -13.80 38.04 -1.11
C ARG A 229 -13.55 37.51 -2.53
N GLN A 230 -13.67 38.37 -3.54
CA GLN A 230 -13.50 37.98 -4.94
C GLN A 230 -12.02 37.66 -5.27
N ALA A 231 -11.09 38.43 -4.73
CA ALA A 231 -9.66 38.17 -4.88
C ALA A 231 -9.24 36.88 -4.16
N ARG A 232 -9.75 36.61 -2.95
CA ARG A 232 -9.52 35.33 -2.23
C ARG A 232 -9.97 34.14 -3.05
N ALA A 233 -11.18 34.21 -3.62
CA ALA A 233 -11.72 33.11 -4.44
C ALA A 233 -10.86 32.85 -5.69
N ARG A 234 -10.33 33.91 -6.33
CA ARG A 234 -9.43 33.79 -7.47
C ARG A 234 -8.11 33.12 -7.09
N VAL A 235 -7.44 33.58 -6.03
CA VAL A 235 -6.17 33.00 -5.58
C VAL A 235 -6.33 31.54 -5.13
N LEU A 236 -7.43 31.20 -4.44
CA LEU A 236 -7.72 29.82 -4.08
C LEU A 236 -7.92 28.94 -5.32
N LYS A 237 -8.67 29.44 -6.31
CA LYS A 237 -8.87 28.72 -7.58
C LYS A 237 -7.55 28.48 -8.30
N GLU A 238 -6.67 29.48 -8.38
CA GLU A 238 -5.32 29.35 -8.96
C GLU A 238 -4.52 28.25 -8.25
N ALA A 239 -4.52 28.23 -6.92
CA ALA A 239 -3.84 27.20 -6.14
C ALA A 239 -4.39 25.79 -6.43
N ILE A 240 -5.72 25.62 -6.47
CA ILE A 240 -6.35 24.32 -6.78
C ILE A 240 -5.98 23.85 -8.20
N GLU A 241 -5.95 24.74 -9.19
CA GLU A 241 -5.53 24.38 -10.55
C GLU A 241 -4.04 24.00 -10.60
N GLU A 242 -3.20 24.61 -9.76
CA GLU A 242 -1.80 24.20 -9.62
C GLU A 242 -1.66 22.80 -9.01
N ILE A 243 -2.45 22.47 -7.98
CA ILE A 243 -2.51 21.12 -7.38
C ILE A 243 -2.88 20.08 -8.44
N LYS A 244 -3.90 20.36 -9.25
CA LYS A 244 -4.30 19.48 -10.37
C LYS A 244 -3.15 19.26 -11.36
N LYS A 245 -2.51 20.35 -11.80
CA LYS A 245 -1.38 20.30 -12.73
C LYS A 245 -0.21 19.50 -12.16
N ASN A 246 0.16 19.70 -10.90
CA ASN A 246 1.27 19.01 -10.27
C ASN A 246 0.95 17.52 -10.00
N THR A 247 -0.31 17.19 -9.69
CA THR A 247 -0.79 15.80 -9.57
C THR A 247 -0.70 15.08 -10.92
N CYS A 248 -1.10 15.71 -12.02
CA CYS A 248 -0.95 15.15 -13.38
C CYS A 248 0.52 14.91 -13.75
N LYS A 249 1.41 15.87 -13.44
CA LYS A 249 2.86 15.70 -13.65
C LYS A 249 3.41 14.54 -12.83
N LEU A 250 2.99 14.40 -11.57
CA LEU A 250 3.40 13.28 -10.71
C LEU A 250 2.98 11.95 -11.33
N ALA A 251 1.73 11.81 -11.76
CA ALA A 251 1.22 10.60 -12.40
C ALA A 251 2.04 10.23 -13.65
N SER A 252 2.34 11.19 -14.52
CA SER A 252 3.19 10.97 -15.71
C SER A 252 4.58 10.48 -15.32
N ARG A 253 5.25 11.16 -14.37
CA ARG A 253 6.59 10.79 -13.90
C ARG A 253 6.64 9.40 -13.28
N GLN A 254 5.62 9.04 -12.50
CA GLN A 254 5.52 7.70 -11.91
C GLN A 254 5.39 6.62 -12.98
N ARG A 255 4.53 6.83 -13.98
CA ARG A 255 4.38 5.89 -15.09
C ARG A 255 5.66 5.76 -15.92
N GLU A 256 6.32 6.88 -16.24
CA GLU A 256 7.64 6.86 -16.91
C GLU A 256 8.68 6.07 -16.11
N LYS A 257 8.72 6.25 -14.78
CA LYS A 257 9.65 5.51 -13.92
C LYS A 257 9.32 4.01 -13.90
N ILE A 258 8.04 3.62 -13.88
CA ILE A 258 7.64 2.19 -13.97
C ILE A 258 8.06 1.60 -15.32
N HIS A 259 7.85 2.32 -16.43
CA HIS A 259 8.35 1.88 -17.74
C HIS A 259 9.87 1.67 -17.76
N ARG A 260 10.64 2.53 -17.06
CA ARG A 260 12.10 2.34 -16.92
C ARG A 260 12.43 1.09 -16.11
N LEU A 261 11.71 0.81 -15.01
CA LEU A 261 11.89 -0.42 -14.23
C LEU A 261 11.60 -1.66 -15.08
N TRP A 262 10.55 -1.61 -15.91
CA TRP A 262 10.23 -2.70 -16.83
C TRP A 262 11.30 -2.91 -17.90
N ASN A 263 11.60 -1.88 -18.68
CA ASN A 263 12.40 -2.01 -19.90
C ASN A 263 13.91 -2.02 -19.64
N LEU A 264 14.40 -1.28 -18.64
CA LEU A 264 15.84 -1.08 -18.42
C LEU A 264 16.39 -1.94 -17.30
N LYS A 265 15.58 -2.26 -16.28
CA LYS A 265 15.99 -3.09 -15.15
C LYS A 265 15.54 -4.55 -15.29
N GLY A 266 14.75 -4.88 -16.33
CA GLY A 266 14.32 -6.24 -16.63
C GLY A 266 13.36 -6.83 -15.59
N TRP A 267 12.62 -5.98 -14.85
CA TRP A 267 11.64 -6.47 -13.88
C TRP A 267 10.47 -7.14 -14.61
N SER A 268 10.11 -8.35 -14.19
CA SER A 268 8.94 -9.06 -14.71
C SER A 268 7.67 -8.48 -14.07
N LEU A 269 7.08 -7.51 -14.76
CA LEU A 269 5.90 -6.77 -14.33
C LEU A 269 4.64 -7.34 -14.99
N HIS A 270 3.67 -7.74 -14.17
CA HIS A 270 2.36 -8.15 -14.64
C HIS A 270 1.45 -6.92 -14.74
N ARG A 271 1.28 -6.40 -15.96
CA ARG A 271 0.45 -5.21 -16.22
C ARG A 271 -1.04 -5.56 -16.16
N LEU A 272 -1.77 -4.86 -15.31
CA LEU A 272 -3.22 -4.91 -15.14
C LEU A 272 -3.82 -3.59 -15.68
N ASN A 273 -4.50 -3.63 -16.82
CA ASN A 273 -5.00 -2.42 -17.47
C ASN A 273 -6.40 -2.05 -16.95
N ALA A 274 -6.44 -1.05 -16.07
CA ALA A 274 -7.67 -0.57 -15.45
C ALA A 274 -8.43 0.46 -16.31
N THR A 275 -7.95 0.85 -17.50
CA THR A 275 -8.50 1.99 -18.27
C THR A 275 -10.01 1.90 -18.50
N LYS A 276 -10.54 0.72 -18.84
CA LYS A 276 -11.98 0.53 -19.08
C LYS A 276 -12.82 0.78 -17.82
N VAL A 277 -12.28 0.52 -16.63
CA VAL A 277 -12.95 0.75 -15.34
C VAL A 277 -13.28 2.24 -15.18
N PHE A 278 -12.36 3.12 -15.57
CA PHE A 278 -12.51 4.58 -15.45
C PHE A 278 -13.55 5.17 -16.40
N HIS A 279 -14.08 4.38 -17.34
CA HIS A 279 -15.19 4.75 -18.21
C HIS A 279 -16.56 4.27 -17.70
N ARG A 280 -16.60 3.56 -16.57
CA ARG A 280 -17.82 3.01 -15.97
C ARG A 280 -18.11 3.64 -14.61
N ARG A 281 -19.29 3.36 -14.05
CA ARG A 281 -19.71 3.85 -12.72
C ARG A 281 -20.46 2.76 -11.95
N GLY A 282 -20.46 2.87 -10.62
CA GLY A 282 -21.19 1.97 -9.72
C GLY A 282 -20.81 0.51 -9.94
N GLU A 283 -21.80 -0.37 -9.82
CA GLU A 283 -21.61 -1.83 -9.95
C GLU A 283 -20.95 -2.25 -11.27
N GLU A 284 -21.19 -1.55 -12.38
CA GLU A 284 -20.56 -1.88 -13.65
C GLU A 284 -19.04 -1.65 -13.58
N ALA A 285 -18.60 -0.57 -12.94
CA ALA A 285 -17.18 -0.34 -12.73
C ALA A 285 -16.56 -1.42 -11.85
N ASP A 286 -17.28 -1.88 -10.83
CA ASP A 286 -16.80 -2.91 -9.92
C ASP A 286 -16.68 -4.28 -10.60
N ARG A 287 -17.65 -4.66 -11.45
CA ARG A 287 -17.57 -5.87 -12.27
C ARG A 287 -16.39 -5.82 -13.25
N VAL A 288 -16.22 -4.70 -13.96
CA VAL A 288 -15.10 -4.53 -14.91
C VAL A 288 -13.75 -4.48 -14.18
N TRP A 289 -13.70 -3.92 -12.97
CA TRP A 289 -12.51 -3.95 -12.13
C TRP A 289 -12.14 -5.38 -11.73
N ASP A 290 -13.12 -6.18 -11.30
CA ASP A 290 -12.86 -7.57 -10.95
C ASP A 290 -12.37 -8.38 -12.16
N GLU A 291 -13.01 -8.23 -13.31
CA GLU A 291 -12.66 -8.94 -14.55
C GLU A 291 -11.24 -8.59 -15.05
N LEU A 292 -10.85 -7.32 -15.01
CA LEU A 292 -9.63 -6.83 -15.67
C LEU A 292 -8.45 -6.60 -14.72
N VAL A 293 -8.70 -6.48 -13.41
CA VAL A 293 -7.69 -6.08 -12.43
C VAL A 293 -7.63 -7.06 -11.26
N ALA A 294 -8.68 -7.16 -10.45
CA ALA A 294 -8.60 -7.92 -9.20
C ALA A 294 -8.50 -9.44 -9.46
N GLY A 295 -9.36 -10.00 -10.33
CA GLY A 295 -9.35 -11.41 -10.74
C GLY A 295 -8.01 -11.83 -11.33
N PRO A 296 -7.52 -11.20 -12.42
CA PRO A 296 -6.21 -11.51 -12.99
C PRO A 296 -5.06 -11.31 -12.01
N GLY A 297 -5.08 -10.24 -11.20
CA GLY A 297 -4.09 -9.99 -10.15
C GLY A 297 -4.01 -11.12 -9.13
N ALA A 298 -5.16 -11.61 -8.64
CA ALA A 298 -5.22 -12.73 -7.71
C ALA A 298 -4.76 -14.06 -8.36
N ALA A 299 -5.07 -14.29 -9.64
CA ALA A 299 -4.59 -15.47 -10.36
C ALA A 299 -3.05 -15.48 -10.47
N ILE A 300 -2.45 -14.34 -10.79
CA ILE A 300 -0.99 -14.17 -10.85
C ILE A 300 -0.36 -14.41 -9.47
N VAL A 301 -0.93 -13.84 -8.41
CA VAL A 301 -0.44 -14.07 -7.03
C VAL A 301 -0.56 -15.53 -6.64
N THR A 302 -1.66 -16.20 -7.00
CA THR A 302 -1.83 -17.64 -6.79
C THR A 302 -0.71 -18.42 -7.47
N GLU A 303 -0.50 -18.21 -8.78
CA GLU A 303 0.58 -18.88 -9.51
C GLU A 303 1.93 -18.63 -8.84
N PHE A 304 2.23 -17.39 -8.46
CA PHE A 304 3.47 -17.00 -7.80
C PHE A 304 3.67 -17.74 -6.47
N LEU A 305 2.65 -17.83 -5.62
CA LEU A 305 2.75 -18.51 -4.32
C LEU A 305 2.98 -20.01 -4.49
N TYR A 306 2.33 -20.65 -5.46
CA TYR A 306 2.35 -22.10 -5.64
C TYR A 306 3.39 -22.61 -6.67
N LYS A 307 4.08 -21.73 -7.43
CA LYS A 307 5.09 -22.08 -8.45
C LYS A 307 6.23 -22.97 -7.93
N ASN A 308 6.52 -22.93 -6.62
CA ASN A 308 7.57 -23.74 -5.99
C ASN A 308 7.03 -24.98 -5.25
N ALA A 309 5.72 -25.14 -5.06
CA ALA A 309 5.16 -26.33 -4.40
C ALA A 309 5.25 -27.57 -5.32
N ALA A 310 5.07 -27.39 -6.63
CA ALA A 310 5.08 -28.47 -7.62
C ALA A 310 6.47 -29.10 -7.88
N LEU A 311 7.56 -28.39 -7.58
CA LEU A 311 8.93 -28.91 -7.75
C LEU A 311 9.42 -29.73 -6.54
N VAL A 312 8.75 -29.63 -5.39
CA VAL A 312 9.08 -30.44 -4.21
C VAL A 312 8.33 -31.78 -4.24
N ASP A 313 7.19 -31.85 -4.94
CA ASP A 313 6.34 -33.05 -5.03
C ASP A 313 6.72 -34.01 -6.18
N SER A 314 7.69 -33.63 -7.02
CA SER A 314 8.27 -34.52 -8.05
C SER A 314 9.47 -35.34 -7.56
N GLY A 315 9.83 -35.19 -6.28
CA GLY A 315 10.89 -35.95 -5.61
C GLY A 315 10.36 -37.18 -4.84
N GLY A 316 9.87 -38.18 -5.57
CA GLY A 316 9.84 -39.57 -5.11
C GLY A 316 8.70 -39.99 -4.18
N PHE A 317 7.54 -40.30 -4.75
CA PHE A 317 6.73 -41.44 -4.31
C PHE A 317 6.17 -42.15 -5.55
N THR A 318 6.75 -43.30 -5.88
CA THR A 318 6.08 -44.29 -6.71
C THR A 318 4.93 -44.87 -5.89
N CYS A 319 3.72 -44.33 -6.07
CA CYS A 319 2.52 -44.96 -5.53
C CYS A 319 2.04 -46.04 -6.51
N ASP A 320 2.20 -47.28 -6.06
CA ASP A 320 1.65 -48.53 -6.60
C ASP A 320 0.12 -48.42 -6.79
N PRO A 321 -0.46 -48.77 -7.96
CA PRO A 321 -1.87 -48.53 -8.24
C PRO A 321 -2.75 -49.66 -7.69
N LEU A 322 -2.94 -49.76 -6.38
CA LEU A 322 -3.98 -50.61 -5.79
C LEU A 322 -4.51 -50.03 -4.47
N LEU A 323 -5.45 -49.07 -4.55
CA LEU A 323 -6.55 -48.95 -3.59
C LEU A 323 -7.57 -47.93 -4.13
N GLY A 324 -8.68 -48.47 -4.64
CA GLY A 324 -9.80 -47.70 -5.14
C GLY A 324 -10.47 -46.90 -4.02
N ILE A 325 -10.64 -45.60 -4.25
CA ILE A 325 -11.53 -44.76 -3.48
C ILE A 325 -12.47 -44.08 -4.48
N ARG A 326 -13.77 -44.37 -4.32
CA ARG A 326 -14.89 -43.91 -5.14
C ARG A 326 -15.08 -42.40 -5.01
N PHE A 327 -15.27 -41.71 -6.14
CA PHE A 327 -15.83 -40.36 -6.18
C PHE A 327 -17.36 -40.43 -6.12
N PRO A 328 -18.06 -39.57 -5.34
CA PRO A 328 -19.50 -39.42 -5.46
C PRO A 328 -19.85 -38.66 -6.75
N HIS A 329 -20.77 -39.25 -7.52
CA HIS A 329 -21.32 -38.73 -8.76
C HIS A 329 -21.93 -37.34 -8.64
N ALA A 330 -21.72 -36.56 -9.70
CA ALA A 330 -22.52 -35.40 -10.07
C ALA A 330 -24.01 -35.76 -10.16
N ILE A 331 -24.86 -34.86 -9.65
CA ILE A 331 -26.29 -34.85 -9.94
C ILE A 331 -26.52 -33.75 -10.96
N GLU A 332 -26.81 -34.14 -12.19
CA GLU A 332 -27.33 -33.26 -13.23
C GLU A 332 -28.86 -33.33 -13.28
N THR A 333 -29.44 -32.16 -13.53
CA THR A 333 -30.77 -31.88 -14.11
C THR A 333 -32.04 -32.23 -13.35
N THR A 334 -32.89 -31.22 -13.13
CA THR A 334 -34.15 -31.08 -13.88
C THR A 334 -34.66 -29.63 -13.81
N ILE A 335 -34.80 -29.02 -14.98
CA ILE A 335 -35.54 -27.79 -15.24
C ILE A 335 -37.03 -28.12 -15.22
N THR A 336 -37.82 -27.42 -14.42
CA THR A 336 -39.27 -27.30 -14.63
C THR A 336 -39.69 -25.86 -14.50
N ALA A 337 -40.16 -25.30 -15.62
CA ALA A 337 -40.91 -24.06 -15.67
C ALA A 337 -42.33 -24.29 -15.12
N SER A 338 -42.81 -23.41 -14.24
CA SER A 338 -44.24 -23.14 -14.09
C SER A 338 -44.48 -21.71 -13.61
N THR A 339 -45.19 -20.98 -14.45
CA THR A 339 -45.85 -19.68 -14.28
C THR A 339 -46.79 -19.62 -13.06
N VAL A 340 -46.97 -18.41 -12.48
CA VAL A 340 -48.25 -17.73 -12.11
C VAL A 340 -48.18 -16.94 -10.78
N ALA A 341 -48.45 -15.62 -10.89
CA ALA A 341 -49.07 -14.65 -9.95
C ALA A 341 -48.47 -14.49 -8.52
N ARG A 342 -48.19 -13.29 -8.00
CA ARG A 342 -48.88 -12.00 -8.02
C ARG A 342 -47.88 -10.85 -7.83
#